data_AF-A0A0F9KLV9-F1
#
_entry.id   AF-A0A0F9KLV9-F1
#
_cell.length_a   1.000
_cell.length_b   1.000
_cell.length_c   1.000
_cell.angle_alpha   90.00
_cell.angle_beta   90.00
_cell.angle_gamma   90.00
#
_symmetry.space_group_name_H-M   'P 1'
#
loop_
_entity.id
_entity.type
_entity.pdbx_description
1 polymer ?
#
loop_
_entity_poly.entity_id
_entity_poly.type
_entity_poly.pdbx_seq_one_letter_code
_entity_poly.pdbx_strand_id
1 'polypeptide(L)'
;MLSQIITKVRALIADLVSSDFQIFTYTTSSIFTLAQSNIGSITKVEQNGATLDSGDYSWDSTTNKLTITASLTVGDIIVITFTYYKFSDTEIQANIRSSLVYMSVYSYSADEDYEMETNDIYPTPGNKDTDVMALIASIIIKPIWTEYRTPTILVRYNRNSDKDEIIKKIIFQAKWAVGSLKIITID
;
A
#
# COMPACT_ATOMS: atom_id res chain seq x y z
N MET A 1 11.90 1.57 -9.15
CA MET A 1 11.83 0.32 -8.34
C MET A 1 10.78 0.38 -7.23
N LEU A 2 10.60 1.55 -6.61
CA LEU A 2 9.71 1.75 -5.45
C LEU A 2 8.27 1.25 -5.63
N SER A 3 7.66 1.49 -6.80
CA SER A 3 6.29 1.02 -7.10
C SER A 3 6.16 -0.51 -7.04
N GLN A 4 7.19 -1.25 -7.46
CA GLN A 4 7.19 -2.72 -7.38
C GLN A 4 7.25 -3.20 -5.93
N ILE A 5 8.02 -2.53 -5.07
CA ILE A 5 8.08 -2.84 -3.65
C ILE A 5 6.72 -2.55 -3.00
N ILE A 6 6.08 -1.43 -3.32
CA ILE A 6 4.72 -1.12 -2.85
C ILE A 6 3.74 -2.23 -3.24
N THR A 7 3.75 -2.67 -4.51
CA THR A 7 2.89 -3.78 -4.96
C THR A 7 3.15 -5.06 -4.18
N LYS A 8 4.42 -5.41 -3.93
CA LYS A 8 4.79 -6.58 -3.11
C LYS A 8 4.29 -6.44 -1.68
N VAL A 9 4.47 -5.28 -1.05
CA VAL A 9 4.00 -5.01 0.31
C VAL A 9 2.48 -5.15 0.40
N ARG A 10 1.72 -4.55 -0.54
CA ARG A 10 0.25 -4.67 -0.60
C ARG A 10 -0.19 -6.13 -0.68
N ALA A 11 0.44 -6.92 -1.56
CA ALA A 11 0.16 -8.35 -1.67
C ALA A 11 0.47 -9.10 -0.36
N LEU A 12 1.61 -8.81 0.26
CA LEU A 12 2.07 -9.43 1.50
C LEU A 12 1.25 -9.05 2.73
N ILE A 13 0.50 -7.94 2.74
CA ILE A 13 -0.37 -7.59 3.88
C ILE A 13 -1.86 -7.86 3.59
N ALA A 14 -2.15 -8.41 2.40
CA ALA A 14 -3.48 -8.56 1.82
C ALA A 14 -4.27 -7.24 1.76
N ASP A 15 -3.61 -6.15 1.39
CA ASP A 15 -4.26 -4.86 1.09
C ASP A 15 -4.70 -4.84 -0.37
N LEU A 16 -5.80 -5.54 -0.61
CA LEU A 16 -6.42 -5.67 -1.94
C LEU A 16 -7.38 -4.51 -2.20
N VAL A 17 -7.52 -4.16 -3.48
CA VAL A 17 -8.48 -3.14 -3.90
C VAL A 17 -9.89 -3.56 -3.48
N SER A 18 -10.57 -2.66 -2.79
CA SER A 18 -11.96 -2.83 -2.33
C SER A 18 -12.83 -1.76 -2.96
N SER A 19 -14.15 -1.98 -2.99
CA SER A 19 -15.12 -1.02 -3.50
C SER A 19 -16.10 -0.61 -2.42
N ASP A 20 -16.51 0.65 -2.44
CA ASP A 20 -17.58 1.17 -1.59
C ASP A 20 -18.30 2.32 -2.30
N PHE A 21 -19.35 2.86 -1.70
CA PHE A 21 -20.12 3.95 -2.23
C PHE A 21 -20.48 4.99 -1.17
N GLN A 22 -20.77 6.21 -1.61
CA GLN A 22 -21.30 7.28 -0.78
C GLN A 22 -22.51 7.92 -1.43
N ILE A 23 -23.46 8.33 -0.60
CA ILE A 23 -24.72 8.95 -1.03
C ILE A 23 -24.75 10.38 -0.50
N PHE A 24 -25.09 11.31 -1.37
CA PHE A 24 -25.29 12.72 -1.06
C PHE A 24 -26.66 13.17 -1.54
N THR A 25 -27.24 14.15 -0.85
CA THR A 25 -28.41 14.90 -1.33
C THR A 25 -27.94 16.27 -1.75
N TYR A 26 -28.16 16.62 -3.02
CA TYR A 26 -27.78 17.93 -3.53
C TYR A 26 -28.65 19.02 -2.91
N THR A 27 -27.98 20.07 -2.42
CA THR A 27 -28.62 21.24 -1.83
C THR A 27 -28.27 22.48 -2.64
N THR A 28 -27.00 22.89 -2.62
CA THR A 28 -26.56 24.13 -3.28
C THR A 28 -25.16 24.04 -3.90
N SER A 29 -24.34 23.06 -3.49
CA SER A 29 -22.97 22.87 -3.98
C SER A 29 -22.90 21.63 -4.84
N SER A 30 -22.36 21.77 -6.06
CA SER A 30 -22.08 20.64 -6.95
C SER A 30 -20.77 19.92 -6.60
N ILE A 31 -20.11 20.33 -5.51
CA ILE A 31 -18.88 19.74 -4.99
C ILE A 31 -19.22 18.85 -3.79
N PHE A 32 -18.88 17.57 -3.90
CA PHE A 32 -19.08 16.52 -2.90
C PHE A 32 -17.73 16.04 -2.39
N THR A 33 -17.51 16.09 -1.08
CA THR A 33 -16.26 15.61 -0.46
C THR A 33 -16.43 14.17 -0.02
N LEU A 34 -15.60 13.28 -0.53
CA LEU A 34 -15.65 11.86 -0.21
C LEU A 34 -14.95 11.60 1.12
N ALA A 35 -15.64 10.91 2.04
CA ALA A 35 -15.07 10.61 3.37
C ALA A 35 -14.06 9.45 3.35
N GLN A 36 -14.10 8.60 2.32
CA GLN A 36 -13.18 7.47 2.23
C GLN A 36 -11.77 7.98 1.89
N SER A 37 -10.79 7.50 2.66
CA SER A 37 -9.37 7.76 2.37
C SER A 37 -8.83 6.76 1.35
N ASN A 38 -7.75 7.12 0.68
CA ASN A 38 -7.02 6.23 -0.25
C ASN A 38 -7.87 5.72 -1.42
N ILE A 39 -8.76 6.57 -1.91
CA ILE A 39 -9.54 6.28 -3.11
C ILE A 39 -8.58 6.18 -4.29
N GLY A 40 -8.62 5.04 -4.98
CA GLY A 40 -7.84 4.79 -6.19
C GLY A 40 -8.54 5.30 -7.45
N SER A 41 -9.87 5.16 -7.53
CA SER A 41 -10.64 5.62 -8.68
C SER A 41 -12.13 5.75 -8.37
N ILE A 42 -12.81 6.64 -9.09
CA ILE A 42 -14.27 6.68 -9.16
C ILE A 42 -14.70 5.72 -10.26
N THR A 43 -15.57 4.76 -9.94
CA THR A 43 -16.03 3.73 -10.90
C THR A 43 -17.39 4.06 -11.47
N LYS A 44 -18.23 4.77 -10.71
CA LYS A 44 -19.58 5.13 -11.11
C LYS A 44 -20.07 6.36 -10.35
N VAL A 45 -20.78 7.25 -11.05
CA VAL A 45 -21.55 8.33 -10.45
C VAL A 45 -22.97 8.24 -10.96
N GLU A 46 -23.95 8.35 -10.07
CA GLU A 46 -25.36 8.31 -10.42
C GLU A 46 -26.09 9.51 -9.85
N GLN A 47 -27.04 10.05 -10.63
CA GLN A 47 -27.99 11.07 -10.23
C GLN A 47 -29.39 10.47 -10.31
N ASN A 48 -30.07 10.36 -9.17
CA ASN A 48 -31.42 9.75 -9.06
C ASN A 48 -31.52 8.35 -9.71
N GLY A 49 -30.44 7.57 -9.67
CA GLY A 49 -30.35 6.23 -10.27
C GLY A 49 -29.99 6.20 -11.76
N ALA A 50 -29.84 7.35 -12.42
CA ALA A 50 -29.27 7.43 -13.77
C ALA A 50 -27.76 7.60 -13.69
N THR A 51 -26.99 6.80 -14.43
CA THR A 51 -25.53 6.92 -14.47
C THR A 51 -25.11 8.17 -15.24
N LEU A 52 -24.21 8.95 -14.66
CA LEU A 52 -23.57 10.10 -15.28
C LEU A 52 -22.36 9.68 -16.09
N ASP A 53 -22.15 10.30 -17.24
CA ASP A 53 -21.01 10.02 -18.11
C ASP A 53 -19.74 10.71 -17.58
N SER A 54 -18.57 10.29 -18.07
CA SER A 54 -17.27 10.84 -17.63
C SER A 54 -17.07 12.35 -17.88
N GLY A 55 -17.93 13.00 -18.68
CA GLY A 55 -17.95 14.46 -18.89
C GLY A 55 -18.85 15.22 -17.92
N ASP A 56 -19.73 14.52 -17.21
CA ASP A 56 -20.73 15.07 -16.30
C ASP A 56 -20.18 15.25 -14.88
N TYR A 57 -18.96 14.80 -14.62
CA TYR A 57 -18.27 15.00 -13.35
C TYR A 57 -16.75 14.99 -13.52
N SER A 58 -16.07 15.57 -12.55
CA SER A 58 -14.62 15.50 -12.39
C SER A 58 -14.27 15.18 -10.94
N TRP A 59 -13.26 14.34 -10.72
CA TRP A 59 -12.77 14.01 -9.39
C TRP A 59 -11.32 14.44 -9.23
N ASP A 60 -11.03 15.14 -8.13
CA ASP A 60 -9.68 15.48 -7.69
C ASP A 60 -9.28 14.54 -6.55
N SER A 61 -8.32 13.66 -6.83
CA SER A 61 -7.76 12.70 -5.87
C SER A 61 -6.91 13.35 -4.78
N THR A 62 -6.45 14.59 -4.98
CA THR A 62 -5.65 15.33 -3.99
C THR A 62 -6.54 15.86 -2.87
N THR A 63 -7.70 16.40 -3.24
CA THR A 63 -8.65 16.99 -2.28
C THR A 63 -9.79 16.05 -1.92
N ASN A 64 -9.89 14.88 -2.55
CA ASN A 64 -11.01 13.94 -2.46
C ASN A 64 -12.37 14.59 -2.74
N LYS A 65 -12.40 15.52 -3.70
CA LYS A 65 -13.60 16.24 -4.09
C LYS A 65 -14.07 15.80 -5.46
N LEU A 66 -15.33 15.43 -5.56
CA LEU A 66 -16.03 15.18 -6.81
C LEU A 66 -16.91 16.38 -7.13
N THR A 67 -16.73 16.94 -8.32
CA THR A 67 -17.53 18.06 -8.84
C THR A 67 -18.41 17.52 -9.96
N ILE A 68 -19.73 17.69 -9.83
CA ILE A 68 -20.67 17.38 -10.91
C ILE A 68 -20.85 18.62 -11.79
N THR A 69 -20.71 18.45 -13.10
CA THR A 69 -20.90 19.48 -14.13
C THR A 69 -22.28 19.39 -14.80
N ALA A 70 -22.94 18.24 -14.68
CA ALA A 70 -24.34 18.08 -15.09
C ALA A 70 -25.29 19.00 -14.30
N SER A 71 -26.49 19.21 -14.85
CA SER A 71 -27.52 20.01 -14.19
C SER A 71 -28.06 19.30 -12.95
N LEU A 72 -28.00 19.99 -11.80
CA LEU A 72 -28.49 19.49 -10.52
C LEU A 72 -29.69 20.30 -10.02
N THR A 73 -30.71 19.60 -9.55
CA THR A 73 -31.88 20.20 -8.90
C THR A 73 -31.87 19.86 -7.41
N VAL A 74 -32.21 20.83 -6.56
CA VAL A 74 -32.26 20.64 -5.09
C VAL A 74 -33.10 19.40 -4.75
N GLY A 75 -32.52 18.49 -3.96
CA GLY A 75 -33.13 17.21 -3.61
C GLY A 75 -32.64 16.02 -4.42
N ASP A 76 -31.86 16.24 -5.49
CA ASP A 76 -31.25 15.14 -6.26
C ASP A 76 -30.37 14.25 -5.37
N ILE A 77 -30.48 12.94 -5.55
CA ILE A 77 -29.68 11.93 -4.86
C ILE A 77 -28.50 11.58 -5.73
N ILE A 78 -27.31 11.84 -5.22
CA ILE A 78 -26.04 11.53 -5.87
C ILE A 78 -25.43 10.30 -5.21
N VAL A 79 -25.16 9.26 -5.99
CA VAL A 79 -24.46 8.05 -5.53
C VAL A 79 -23.11 7.99 -6.22
N ILE A 80 -22.04 7.92 -5.45
CA ILE A 80 -20.66 7.86 -5.95
C ILE A 80 -20.08 6.53 -5.51
N THR A 81 -19.77 5.64 -6.46
CA THR A 81 -19.07 4.38 -6.22
C THR A 81 -17.60 4.55 -6.57
N PHE A 82 -16.73 4.01 -5.71
CA PHE A 82 -15.29 4.16 -5.85
C PHE A 82 -14.55 2.91 -5.37
N THR A 83 -13.30 2.78 -5.83
CA THR A 83 -12.35 1.79 -5.31
C THR A 83 -11.37 2.44 -4.36
N TYR A 84 -10.93 1.73 -3.33
CA TYR A 84 -9.95 2.21 -2.37
C TYR A 84 -9.04 1.08 -1.88
N TYR A 85 -7.92 1.48 -1.30
CA TYR A 85 -7.03 0.61 -0.52
C TYR A 85 -7.11 0.96 0.96
N LYS A 86 -6.76 0.02 1.83
CA LYS A 86 -6.67 0.29 3.27
C LYS A 86 -5.53 1.25 3.59
N PHE A 87 -4.37 1.08 2.97
CA PHE A 87 -3.19 1.92 3.19
C PHE A 87 -2.88 2.80 1.97
N SER A 88 -2.45 4.04 2.20
CA SER A 88 -1.94 4.92 1.15
C SER A 88 -0.58 4.46 0.65
N ASP A 89 -0.21 4.85 -0.58
CA ASP A 89 1.15 4.65 -1.07
C ASP A 89 2.17 5.37 -0.19
N THR A 90 1.84 6.56 0.33
CA THR A 90 2.69 7.33 1.24
C THR A 90 2.97 6.58 2.55
N GLU A 91 1.96 5.97 3.16
CA GLU A 91 2.14 5.15 4.36
C GLU A 91 3.01 3.93 4.07
N ILE A 92 2.79 3.25 2.95
CA ILE A 92 3.61 2.10 2.56
C ILE A 92 5.06 2.52 2.31
N GLN A 93 5.28 3.65 1.62
CA GLN A 93 6.61 4.20 1.39
C GLN A 93 7.32 4.54 2.71
N ALA A 94 6.62 5.10 3.69
CA ALA A 94 7.19 5.35 5.01
C ALA A 94 7.64 4.07 5.72
N ASN A 95 6.86 2.98 5.59
CA ASN A 95 7.24 1.67 6.13
C ASN A 95 8.41 1.03 5.36
N ILE A 96 8.51 1.27 4.05
CA ILE A 96 9.69 0.89 3.27
C ILE A 96 10.92 1.68 3.74
N ARG A 97 10.82 2.99 4.02
CA ARG A 97 11.95 3.74 4.61
C ARG A 97 12.41 3.13 5.94
N SER A 98 11.45 2.75 6.80
CA SER A 98 11.77 2.06 8.04
C SER A 98 12.47 0.73 7.80
N SER A 99 12.11 -0.03 6.75
CA SER A 99 12.80 -1.28 6.42
C SER A 99 14.26 -1.05 6.00
N LEU A 100 14.55 0.03 5.26
CA LEU A 100 15.92 0.42 4.92
C LEU A 100 16.76 0.71 6.17
N VAL A 101 16.18 1.42 7.15
CA VAL A 101 16.85 1.70 8.43
C VAL A 101 17.21 0.41 9.16
N TYR A 102 16.27 -0.56 9.26
CA TYR A 102 16.58 -1.85 9.86
C TYR A 102 17.69 -2.61 9.11
N MET A 103 17.67 -2.58 7.78
CA MET A 103 18.71 -3.20 6.95
C MET A 103 20.09 -2.59 7.22
N SER A 104 20.17 -1.27 7.35
CA SER A 104 21.42 -0.57 7.68
C SER A 104 21.89 -0.88 9.11
N VAL A 105 21.00 -0.80 10.11
CA VAL A 105 21.30 -1.10 11.53
C VAL A 105 21.88 -2.51 11.72
N TYR A 106 21.39 -3.49 10.96
CA TYR A 106 21.86 -4.87 11.03
C TYR A 106 22.87 -5.23 9.93
N SER A 107 23.44 -4.22 9.25
CA SER A 107 24.49 -4.34 8.24
C SER A 107 24.18 -5.42 7.20
N TYR A 108 22.99 -5.33 6.60
CA TYR A 108 22.50 -6.29 5.60
C TYR A 108 23.50 -6.46 4.45
N SER A 109 23.96 -5.35 3.88
CA SER A 109 25.09 -5.30 2.96
C SER A 109 26.32 -4.77 3.71
N ALA A 110 27.50 -5.27 3.33
CA ALA A 110 28.76 -4.82 3.92
C ALA A 110 29.27 -3.53 3.28
N ASP A 111 28.88 -3.27 2.02
CA ASP A 111 29.48 -2.25 1.16
C ASP A 111 28.46 -1.23 0.62
N GLU A 112 27.16 -1.45 0.86
CA GLU A 112 26.08 -0.64 0.31
C GLU A 112 25.00 -0.33 1.36
N ASP A 113 24.76 0.95 1.62
CA ASP A 113 23.57 1.40 2.36
C ASP A 113 22.48 1.79 1.37
N TYR A 114 21.28 1.23 1.55
CA TYR A 114 20.12 1.58 0.75
C TYR A 114 19.42 2.81 1.31
N GLU A 115 19.19 3.80 0.46
CA GLU A 115 18.51 5.04 0.78
C GLU A 115 17.34 5.27 -0.17
N MET A 116 16.29 5.92 0.35
CA MET A 116 15.15 6.31 -0.47
C MET A 116 15.33 7.74 -0.96
N GLU A 117 15.45 7.89 -2.27
CA GLU A 117 15.34 9.17 -2.97
C GLU A 117 13.88 9.46 -3.32
N THR A 118 13.61 10.59 -4.00
CA THR A 118 12.24 11.10 -4.21
C THR A 118 11.26 10.06 -4.75
N ASN A 119 11.68 9.20 -5.67
CA ASN A 119 10.84 8.15 -6.27
C ASN A 119 11.55 6.79 -6.45
N ASP A 120 12.76 6.62 -5.91
CA ASP A 120 13.49 5.37 -6.07
C ASP A 120 14.40 5.04 -4.88
N ILE A 121 15.02 3.86 -4.92
CA ILE A 121 15.98 3.39 -3.92
C ILE A 121 17.36 3.31 -4.54
N TYR A 122 18.36 3.88 -3.85
CA TYR A 122 19.76 3.89 -4.26
C TYR A 122 20.65 3.22 -3.18
N PRO A 123 21.64 2.38 -3.56
CA PRO A 123 21.85 1.85 -4.91
C PRO A 123 20.66 1.00 -5.37
N THR A 124 20.52 0.79 -6.68
CA THR A 124 19.36 0.08 -7.24
C THR A 124 19.33 -1.36 -6.70
N PRO A 125 18.30 -1.74 -5.91
CA PRO A 125 18.27 -3.05 -5.29
C PRO A 125 17.97 -4.15 -6.30
N GLY A 126 18.54 -5.34 -6.08
CA GLY A 126 18.19 -6.55 -6.82
C GLY A 126 16.85 -7.15 -6.39
N ASN A 127 16.40 -8.18 -7.10
CA ASN A 127 15.12 -8.84 -6.81
C ASN A 127 15.04 -9.39 -5.37
N LYS A 128 16.14 -9.93 -4.85
CA LYS A 128 16.21 -10.45 -3.48
C LYS A 128 16.12 -9.32 -2.45
N ASP A 129 16.83 -8.21 -2.69
CA ASP A 129 16.82 -7.05 -1.81
C ASP A 129 15.42 -6.43 -1.75
N THR A 130 14.75 -6.30 -2.90
CA THR A 130 13.35 -5.84 -2.95
C THR A 130 12.39 -6.76 -2.20
N ASP A 131 12.61 -8.08 -2.24
CA ASP A 131 11.81 -9.04 -1.48
C ASP A 131 12.04 -8.90 0.04
N VAL A 132 13.29 -8.69 0.48
CA VAL A 132 13.62 -8.43 1.89
C VAL A 132 13.01 -7.11 2.37
N MET A 133 13.17 -6.03 1.60
CA MET A 133 12.59 -4.72 1.89
C MET A 133 11.07 -4.80 2.03
N ALA A 134 10.40 -5.49 1.11
CA ALA A 134 8.96 -5.69 1.14
C ALA A 134 8.53 -6.50 2.37
N LEU A 135 9.24 -7.58 2.67
CA LEU A 135 8.90 -8.47 3.77
C LEU A 135 9.07 -7.78 5.14
N ILE A 136 10.15 -7.03 5.33
CA ILE A 136 10.35 -6.23 6.56
C ILE A 136 9.26 -5.15 6.66
N ALA A 137 8.98 -4.41 5.60
CA ALA A 137 7.92 -3.40 5.60
C ALA A 137 6.55 -4.00 5.93
N SER A 138 6.23 -5.19 5.41
CA SER A 138 5.00 -5.90 5.72
C SER A 138 4.91 -6.36 7.18
N ILE A 139 6.03 -6.75 7.80
CA ILE A 139 6.09 -7.09 9.23
C ILE A 139 5.89 -5.85 10.10
N ILE A 140 6.47 -4.71 9.71
CA ILE A 140 6.26 -3.44 10.42
C ILE A 140 4.77 -3.06 10.40
N ILE A 141 4.12 -3.19 9.24
CA ILE A 141 2.69 -2.88 9.08
C ILE A 141 1.80 -3.88 9.83
N LYS A 142 2.16 -5.17 9.82
CA LYS A 142 1.28 -6.25 10.31
C LYS A 142 2.05 -7.34 11.07
N PRO A 143 2.67 -7.01 12.23
CA PRO A 143 3.65 -7.88 12.89
C PRO A 143 3.09 -9.24 13.33
N ILE A 144 1.78 -9.34 13.49
CA ILE A 144 1.05 -10.49 14.04
C ILE A 144 0.89 -11.64 13.01
N TRP A 145 1.21 -11.40 11.74
CA TRP A 145 1.11 -12.44 10.71
C TRP A 145 2.18 -13.52 10.88
N THR A 146 1.77 -14.78 10.86
CA THR A 146 2.69 -15.90 11.13
C THR A 146 3.46 -16.37 9.90
N GLU A 147 3.07 -15.93 8.70
CA GLU A 147 3.68 -16.37 7.45
C GLU A 147 3.69 -15.24 6.41
N TYR A 148 4.84 -15.05 5.76
CA TYR A 148 5.01 -14.18 4.60
C TYR A 148 5.76 -14.92 3.50
N ARG A 149 5.34 -14.74 2.25
CA ARG A 149 5.91 -15.44 1.10
C ARG A 149 6.11 -14.49 -0.09
N THR A 150 7.34 -14.37 -0.53
CA THR A 150 7.72 -13.80 -1.83
C THR A 150 8.14 -14.92 -2.78
N PRO A 151 8.39 -14.65 -4.07
CA PRO A 151 8.91 -15.67 -4.99
C PRO A 151 10.25 -16.29 -4.53
N THR A 152 11.07 -15.55 -3.79
CA THR A 152 12.40 -15.98 -3.38
C THR A 152 12.51 -16.37 -1.90
N ILE A 153 11.62 -15.89 -1.03
CA ILE A 153 11.72 -16.03 0.43
C ILE A 153 10.38 -16.49 1.02
N LEU A 154 10.43 -17.46 1.93
CA LEU A 154 9.31 -17.82 2.80
C LEU A 154 9.74 -17.63 4.25
N VAL A 155 9.00 -16.84 5.01
CA VAL A 155 9.23 -16.62 6.44
C VAL A 155 8.04 -17.10 7.24
N ARG A 156 8.31 -17.91 8.26
CA ARG A 156 7.34 -18.34 9.28
C ARG A 156 7.89 -18.06 10.66
N TYR A 157 7.04 -17.52 11.53
CA TYR A 157 7.40 -17.21 12.90
C TYR A 157 6.19 -17.30 13.83
N ASN A 158 6.45 -17.41 15.12
CA ASN A 158 5.42 -17.44 16.15
C ASN A 158 4.77 -16.04 16.30
N ARG A 159 3.45 -16.00 16.37
CA ARG A 159 2.67 -14.76 16.54
C ARG A 159 3.10 -13.93 17.76
N ASN A 160 3.65 -14.58 18.79
CA ASN A 160 4.09 -13.94 20.02
C ASN A 160 5.56 -13.49 19.99
N SER A 161 6.30 -13.76 18.92
CA SER A 161 7.68 -13.30 18.77
C SER A 161 7.72 -11.78 18.63
N ASP A 162 8.76 -11.18 19.19
CA ASP A 162 8.98 -9.74 19.07
C ASP A 162 9.32 -9.36 17.62
N LYS A 163 8.72 -8.26 17.14
CA LYS A 163 8.88 -7.83 15.74
C LYS A 163 10.33 -7.51 15.39
N ASP A 164 11.09 -6.92 16.31
CA ASP A 164 12.47 -6.51 16.04
C ASP A 164 13.36 -7.76 15.99
N GLU A 165 13.09 -8.75 16.84
CA GLU A 165 13.75 -10.07 16.76
C GLU A 165 13.47 -10.78 15.43
N ILE A 166 12.21 -10.76 14.97
CA ILE A 166 11.82 -11.34 13.68
C ILE A 166 12.59 -10.65 12.54
N ILE A 167 12.55 -9.31 12.48
CA ILE A 167 13.23 -8.51 11.45
C ILE A 167 14.73 -8.78 11.45
N LYS A 168 15.36 -8.78 12.63
CA LYS A 168 16.77 -9.10 12.80
C LYS A 168 17.10 -10.48 12.23
N LYS A 169 16.33 -11.52 12.60
CA LYS A 169 16.55 -12.90 12.10
C LYS A 169 16.43 -12.97 10.58
N ILE A 170 15.45 -12.29 9.98
CA ILE A 170 15.28 -12.22 8.52
C ILE A 170 16.51 -11.59 7.86
N ILE A 171 16.99 -10.45 8.36
CA ILE A 171 18.15 -9.74 7.80
C ILE A 171 19.39 -10.62 7.86
N PHE A 172 19.67 -11.23 9.03
CA PHE A 172 20.79 -12.16 9.15
C PHE A 172 20.65 -13.30 8.17
N GLN A 173 19.52 -14.02 8.15
CA GLN A 173 19.38 -15.17 7.27
C GLN A 173 19.45 -14.80 5.78
N ALA A 174 18.90 -13.64 5.40
CA ALA A 174 18.97 -13.16 4.04
C ALA A 174 20.41 -12.78 3.63
N LYS A 175 21.23 -12.25 4.55
CA LYS A 175 22.67 -11.99 4.32
C LYS A 175 23.46 -13.28 4.05
N TRP A 176 23.22 -14.33 4.83
CA TRP A 176 23.98 -15.60 4.73
C TRP A 176 23.44 -16.56 3.65
N ALA A 177 22.21 -16.39 3.18
CA ALA A 177 21.62 -17.23 2.14
C ALA A 177 22.09 -16.85 0.73
N VAL A 178 23.26 -17.33 0.34
CA VAL A 178 23.71 -17.32 -1.07
C VAL A 178 23.16 -18.58 -1.75
N GLY A 179 22.20 -18.44 -2.67
CA GLY A 179 21.91 -19.44 -3.70
C GLY A 179 20.86 -20.54 -3.46
N SER A 180 19.97 -20.47 -2.46
CA SER A 180 18.89 -21.48 -2.31
C SER A 180 17.59 -20.92 -1.75
N LEU A 181 16.45 -21.37 -2.30
CA LEU A 181 15.10 -21.17 -1.75
C LEU A 181 15.09 -21.75 -0.33
N LYS A 182 15.10 -20.88 0.69
CA LYS A 182 15.21 -21.31 2.08
C LYS A 182 13.95 -20.92 2.85
N ILE A 183 13.35 -21.91 3.49
CA ILE A 183 12.30 -21.71 4.48
C ILE A 183 12.97 -21.12 5.72
N ILE A 184 12.61 -19.89 6.07
CA ILE A 184 13.00 -19.26 7.33
C ILE A 184 11.96 -19.69 8.36
N THR A 185 12.25 -20.71 9.15
CA THR A 185 11.47 -21.07 10.34
C THR A 185 12.12 -20.41 11.55
N ILE A 186 11.34 -19.59 12.25
CA ILE A 186 11.74 -18.97 13.52
C ILE A 186 10.94 -19.67 14.63
N ASP A 187 11.62 -20.55 15.36
CA ASP A 187 11.14 -21.14 16.62
C ASP A 187 11.18 -20.12 17.77
#